data_AF-A0A359H5W4-F1
#
_entry.id   AF-A0A359H5W4-F1
#
_cell.length_a   1.000
_cell.length_b   1.000
_cell.length_c   1.000
_cell.angle_alpha   90.00
_cell.angle_beta   90.00
_cell.angle_gamma   90.00
#
_symmetry.space_group_name_H-M   'P 1'
#
loop_
_entity.id
_entity.type
_entity.pdbx_description
1 polymer ?
#
loop_
_entity_poly.entity_id
_entity_poly.type
_entity_poly.pdbx_seq_one_letter_code
_entity_poly.pdbx_strand_id
1 'polypeptide(L)'
;MKLARSLEFDPAAFEDLSWWVENDRKKALRIIKLIKEVQRNPFEGMGQPERLKHELSGCWSRRIDQEHRLVYEVLETKIRILACRYHY
;
A
#
# COMPACT_ATOMS: atom_id res chain seq x y z
N MET A 1 2.29 -6.88 -24.03
CA MET A 1 2.56 -7.42 -22.67
C MET A 1 2.67 -6.23 -21.73
N LYS A 2 1.75 -6.02 -20.77
CA LYS A 2 1.95 -5.00 -19.74
C LYS A 2 3.20 -5.42 -18.96
N LEU A 3 4.24 -4.58 -18.93
CA LEU A 3 5.40 -4.81 -18.07
C LEU A 3 4.90 -5.01 -16.64
N ALA A 4 5.17 -6.18 -16.07
CA ALA A 4 4.85 -6.44 -14.69
C ALA A 4 5.77 -5.56 -13.84
N ARG A 5 5.18 -4.66 -13.04
CA ARG A 5 5.94 -3.84 -12.11
C ARG A 5 6.48 -4.71 -10.99
N SER A 6 7.75 -4.57 -10.64
CA SER A 6 8.29 -5.19 -9.42
C SER A 6 7.58 -4.60 -8.20
N LEU A 7 7.54 -5.37 -7.10
CA LEU A 7 6.98 -4.93 -5.83
C LEU A 7 8.13 -4.79 -4.83
N GLU A 8 8.31 -3.60 -4.30
CA GLU A 8 9.32 -3.27 -3.31
C GLU A 8 8.65 -2.79 -2.02
N PHE A 9 9.25 -3.09 -0.89
CA PHE A 9 8.83 -2.58 0.42
C PHE A 9 9.93 -1.69 0.96
N ASP A 10 9.55 -0.53 1.49
CA ASP A 10 10.42 0.19 2.40
C ASP A 10 10.56 -0.63 3.70
N PRO A 11 11.71 -0.60 4.40
CA PRO A 11 11.90 -1.42 5.60
C PRO A 11 10.80 -1.21 6.65
N ALA A 12 10.36 0.04 6.85
CA ALA A 12 9.26 0.36 7.77
C ALA A 12 7.94 -0.30 7.36
N ALA A 13 7.61 -0.30 6.06
CA ALA A 13 6.41 -0.97 5.56
C ALA A 13 6.45 -2.49 5.75
N PHE A 14 7.65 -3.08 5.66
CA PHE A 14 7.83 -4.50 5.92
C PHE A 14 7.62 -4.82 7.41
N GLU A 15 8.18 -4.00 8.32
CA GLU A 15 7.94 -4.12 9.75
C GLU A 15 6.47 -3.94 10.12
N ASP A 16 5.77 -2.99 9.50
CA ASP A 16 4.32 -2.80 9.66
C ASP A 16 3.55 -4.09 9.34
N LEU A 17 3.86 -4.70 8.19
CA LEU A 17 3.19 -5.93 7.76
C LEU A 17 3.51 -7.09 8.69
N SER A 18 4.77 -7.23 9.11
CA SER A 18 5.21 -8.24 10.08
C SER A 18 4.46 -8.09 11.40
N TRP A 19 4.33 -6.86 11.91
CA TRP A 19 3.58 -6.61 13.13
C TRP A 19 2.10 -6.99 12.98
N TRP A 20 1.47 -6.67 11.85
CA TRP A 20 0.10 -7.10 11.59
C TRP A 20 -0.04 -8.62 11.51
N VAL A 21 0.94 -9.34 10.96
CA VAL A 21 0.91 -10.82 10.92
C VAL A 21 0.88 -11.39 12.34
N GLU A 22 1.65 -10.82 13.25
CA GLU A 22 1.75 -11.26 14.65
C GLU A 22 0.54 -10.85 15.51
N ASN A 23 -0.02 -9.65 15.27
CA ASN A 23 -0.97 -9.01 16.18
C ASN A 23 -2.42 -8.99 15.65
N ASP A 24 -2.63 -8.93 14.33
CA ASP A 24 -3.96 -8.98 13.70
C ASP A 24 -3.90 -9.55 12.27
N ARG A 25 -3.96 -10.88 12.19
CA ARG A 25 -3.92 -11.61 10.92
C ARG A 25 -4.99 -11.17 9.93
N LYS A 26 -6.15 -10.68 10.39
CA LYS A 26 -7.23 -10.22 9.51
C LYS A 26 -6.81 -8.94 8.79
N LYS A 27 -6.15 -8.01 9.47
CA LYS A 27 -5.59 -6.80 8.85
C LYS A 27 -4.42 -7.13 7.93
N ALA A 28 -3.52 -8.04 8.31
CA ALA A 28 -2.44 -8.49 7.42
C ALA A 28 -2.99 -9.03 6.08
N LEU A 29 -4.02 -9.89 6.12
CA LEU A 29 -4.67 -10.41 4.91
C LEU A 29 -5.35 -9.31 4.08
N ARG A 30 -5.96 -8.31 4.75
CA ARG A 30 -6.54 -7.14 4.08
C ARG A 30 -5.48 -6.33 3.34
N ILE A 31 -4.32 -6.10 3.95
CA ILE A 31 -3.17 -5.40 3.35
C ILE A 31 -2.67 -6.16 2.13
N ILE A 32 -2.44 -7.48 2.24
CA ILE A 32 -2.03 -8.33 1.11
C ILE A 32 -3.04 -8.23 -0.06
N LYS A 33 -4.34 -8.22 0.24
CA LYS A 33 -5.39 -8.05 -0.78
C LYS A 33 -5.32 -6.67 -1.46
N LEU A 34 -5.07 -5.61 -0.70
CA LEU A 34 -4.91 -4.27 -1.25
C LEU A 34 -3.65 -4.16 -2.13
N ILE A 35 -2.52 -4.73 -1.70
CA ILE A 35 -1.27 -4.74 -2.49
C ILE A 35 -1.47 -5.45 -3.83
N LYS A 36 -2.14 -6.61 -3.84
CA LYS A 36 -2.50 -7.32 -5.08
C LYS A 36 -3.40 -6.48 -5.99
N GLU A 37 -4.30 -5.67 -5.43
CA GLU A 37 -5.12 -4.75 -6.21
C GLU A 37 -4.31 -3.60 -6.79
N VAL A 38 -3.37 -3.02 -6.01
CA VAL A 38 -2.46 -1.97 -6.48
C VAL A 38 -1.63 -2.45 -7.68
N GLN A 39 -1.18 -3.69 -7.68
CA GLN A 39 -0.46 -4.27 -8.82
C GLN A 39 -1.29 -4.34 -10.10
N ARG A 40 -2.62 -4.47 -9.99
CA ARG A 40 -3.55 -4.58 -11.13
C ARG A 40 -4.06 -3.22 -11.58
N ASN A 41 -4.62 -2.47 -10.63
CA ASN A 41 -5.37 -1.24 -10.84
C ASN A 41 -4.88 -0.17 -9.85
N PRO A 42 -3.65 0.38 -10.03
CA PRO A 42 -2.98 1.19 -9.01
C PRO A 42 -3.75 2.43 -8.56
N PHE A 43 -4.59 3.02 -9.40
CA PHE A 43 -5.24 4.31 -9.13
C PHE A 43 -6.74 4.21 -8.86
N GLU A 44 -7.30 2.99 -8.85
CA GLU A 44 -8.73 2.75 -8.70
C GLU A 44 -9.05 1.46 -7.92
N GLY A 45 -10.32 1.23 -7.65
CA GLY A 45 -10.80 0.01 -7.00
C GLY A 45 -10.79 0.07 -5.47
N MET A 46 -10.45 -1.06 -4.84
CA MET A 46 -10.63 -1.25 -3.40
C MET A 46 -9.84 -0.25 -2.54
N GLY A 47 -10.46 0.14 -1.42
CA GLY A 47 -9.82 0.98 -0.41
C GLY A 47 -9.84 2.47 -0.74
N GLN A 48 -10.67 2.92 -1.67
CA GLN A 48 -10.83 4.35 -2.03
C GLN A 48 -9.47 5.03 -2.27
N PRO A 49 -8.80 4.72 -3.40
CA PRO A 49 -7.48 5.27 -3.68
C PRO A 49 -7.51 6.80 -3.71
N GLU A 50 -6.62 7.42 -2.94
CA GLU A 50 -6.52 8.87 -2.81
C GLU A 50 -5.09 9.30 -3.14
N ARG A 51 -4.93 10.25 -4.07
CA ARG A 51 -3.63 10.84 -4.39
C ARG A 51 -3.20 11.79 -3.26
N LEU A 52 -2.00 11.57 -2.73
CA LEU A 52 -1.43 12.41 -1.69
C LEU A 52 -0.83 13.70 -2.27
N LYS A 53 -0.74 14.74 -1.44
CA LYS A 53 -0.34 16.11 -1.82
C LYS A 53 0.92 16.55 -1.05
N HIS A 54 1.47 17.70 -1.41
CA HIS A 54 2.63 18.34 -0.78
C HIS A 54 3.87 17.42 -0.79
N GLU A 55 4.47 17.16 0.36
CA GLU A 55 5.68 16.33 0.52
C GLU A 55 5.47 14.89 0.05
N LEU A 56 4.21 14.42 0.00
CA LEU A 56 3.84 13.09 -0.48
C LEU A 56 3.27 13.13 -1.91
N SER A 57 3.52 14.20 -2.66
CA SER A 57 3.11 14.30 -4.07
C SER A 57 3.75 13.18 -4.90
N GLY A 58 2.92 12.40 -5.58
CA GLY A 58 3.34 11.20 -6.32
C GLY A 58 2.98 9.89 -5.61
N CYS A 59 2.69 9.96 -4.31
CA CYS A 59 2.20 8.83 -3.54
C CYS A 59 0.67 8.72 -3.57
N TRP A 60 0.20 7.54 -3.23
CA TRP A 60 -1.21 7.18 -3.14
C TRP A 60 -1.48 6.49 -1.81
N SER A 61 -2.70 6.65 -1.30
CA SER A 61 -3.18 5.95 -0.12
C SER A 61 -4.41 5.12 -0.43
N ARG A 62 -4.57 3.98 0.27
CA ARG A 62 -5.80 3.19 0.32
C ARG A 62 -6.17 2.90 1.76
N ARG A 63 -7.47 2.94 2.06
CA ARG A 63 -8.05 2.58 3.36
C ARG A 63 -7.90 1.08 3.63
N ILE A 64 -7.14 0.76 4.67
CA ILE A 64 -7.12 -0.57 5.28
C ILE A 64 -8.40 -0.71 6.11
N ASP A 65 -8.64 0.28 6.98
CA ASP A 65 -9.84 0.51 7.77
C ASP A 65 -10.06 2.03 7.97
N GLN A 66 -10.72 2.43 9.06
CA GLN A 66 -10.98 3.85 9.34
C GLN A 66 -9.71 4.61 9.72
N GLU A 67 -8.78 3.97 10.42
CA GLU A 67 -7.57 4.55 11.02
C GLU A 67 -6.35 4.37 10.10
N HIS A 68 -6.14 3.16 9.58
CA HIS A 68 -4.91 2.82 8.89
C HIS A 68 -5.01 2.95 7.37
N ARG A 69 -3.88 3.30 6.75
CA ARG A 69 -3.74 3.45 5.30
C ARG A 69 -2.57 2.61 4.79
N LEU A 70 -2.77 2.01 3.62
CA LEU A 70 -1.69 1.51 2.78
C LEU A 70 -1.20 2.68 1.93
N VAL A 71 0.04 3.10 2.12
CA VAL A 71 0.68 4.17 1.35
C VAL A 71 1.66 3.56 0.37
N TYR A 72 1.58 3.96 -0.91
CA TYR A 72 2.40 3.42 -1.96
C TYR A 72 2.74 4.44 -3.05
N GLU A 73 3.83 4.19 -3.75
CA GLU A 73 4.29 4.96 -4.91
C GLU A 73 4.25 4.06 -6.16
N VAL A 74 3.82 4.62 -7.29
CA VAL A 74 3.74 3.91 -8.56
C VAL A 74 4.73 4.54 -9.53
N LEU A 75 5.80 3.81 -9.83
CA LEU A 75 6.83 4.18 -10.78
C LEU A 75 6.64 3.39 -12.09
N GLU A 76 7.43 3.74 -13.11
CA GLU A 76 7.35 3.12 -14.43
C GLU A 76 7.52 1.59 -14.36
N THR A 77 8.54 1.13 -13.61
CA THR A 77 8.94 -0.27 -13.54
C THR A 77 8.60 -0.95 -12.22
N LYS A 78 8.13 -0.21 -11.21
CA LYS A 78 7.94 -0.73 -9.86
C LYS A 78 6.82 -0.06 -9.06
N ILE A 79 6.33 -0.77 -8.06
CA ILE A 79 5.44 -0.26 -7.02
C ILE A 79 6.18 -0.37 -5.69
N ARG A 80 6.30 0.74 -4.96
CA ARG A 80 6.93 0.77 -3.65
C ARG A 80 5.85 0.91 -2.58
N ILE A 81 5.81 0.00 -1.62
CA ILE A 81 4.97 0.11 -0.42
C ILE A 81 5.76 0.88 0.62
N LEU A 82 5.23 2.03 1.04
CA LEU A 82 5.93 2.97 1.93
C LEU A 82 5.50 2.81 3.39
N ALA A 83 4.23 2.47 3.63
CA ALA A 83 3.70 2.19 4.96
C ALA A 83 2.39 1.40 4.86
N CYS A 84 2.07 0.61 5.89
CA CYS A 84 0.77 -0.05 6.00
C CYS A 84 0.23 -0.15 7.43
N ARG A 85 0.76 0.68 8.33
CA ARG A 85 0.26 0.88 9.68
C ARG A 85 0.46 2.34 10.07
N TYR A 86 -0.52 2.90 10.78
CA TYR A 86 -0.52 4.27 11.31
C TYR A 86 -0.14 5.38 10.32
N HIS A 87 -1.14 6.18 9.95
CA HIS A 87 -0.89 7.55 9.52
C HIS A 87 -2.00 8.44 10.09
N TYR A 88 -1.62 9.17 11.14
CA TYR A 88 -2.39 10.10 11.99
C TYR A 88 -3.35 9.47 13.02
#